data_AF-A0A1Y4HG22-F1
#
_entry.id   AF-A0A1Y4HG22-F1
#
_cell.length_a   1.000
_cell.length_b   1.000
_cell.length_c   1.000
_cell.angle_alpha   90.00
_cell.angle_beta   90.00
_cell.angle_gamma   90.00
#
_symmetry.space_group_name_H-M   'P 1'
#
loop_
_entity.id
_entity.type
_entity.pdbx_description
1 polymer ?
#
loop_
_entity_poly.entity_id
_entity_poly.type
_entity_poly.pdbx_seq_one_letter_code
_entity_poly.pdbx_strand_id
1 'polypeptide(L)'
;MDDSYCLLPERISEQFSEIDSDIVMDLAAASPEYAKLKAQMEELKRQNPVIGALLEGKGELSFTAEEHEAWKEFIRLYMRADNMEREHIYFRGHADGFAYLKKIGAFKTE
;
A
#
# COMPACT_ATOMS: atom_id res chain seq x y z
N MET A 1 -25.30 -8.28 29.70
CA MET A 1 -23.88 -7.90 29.58
C MET A 1 -23.63 -7.85 28.10
N ASP A 2 -23.37 -6.64 27.61
CA ASP A 2 -23.37 -6.30 26.19
C ASP A 2 -22.21 -7.02 25.48
N ASP A 3 -22.54 -7.84 24.49
CA ASP A 3 -21.62 -8.67 23.69
C ASP A 3 -20.90 -7.82 22.60
N SER A 4 -20.83 -6.50 22.82
CA SER A 4 -20.38 -5.50 21.85
C SER A 4 -18.94 -5.03 22.12
N TYR A 5 -18.08 -5.92 22.61
CA TYR A 5 -16.65 -5.78 22.37
C TYR A 5 -16.33 -6.55 21.10
N CYS A 6 -16.54 -5.94 19.92
CA CYS A 6 -15.77 -6.36 18.75
C CYS A 6 -14.31 -6.45 19.22
N LEU A 7 -13.75 -7.66 19.18
CA LEU A 7 -12.40 -7.92 19.64
C LEU A 7 -11.49 -7.01 18.80
N LEU A 8 -10.44 -6.46 19.42
CA LEU A 8 -9.49 -5.56 18.76
C LEU A 8 -9.10 -5.99 17.31
N PRO A 9 -8.90 -7.28 17.00
CA PRO A 9 -8.63 -7.74 15.64
C PRO A 9 -9.75 -7.47 14.63
N GLU A 10 -11.02 -7.62 15.02
CA GLU A 10 -12.18 -7.40 14.14
C GLU A 10 -12.27 -5.92 13.76
N ARG A 11 -12.10 -5.03 14.74
CA ARG A 11 -12.06 -3.57 14.50
C ARG A 11 -10.92 -3.16 13.58
N ILE A 12 -9.73 -3.72 13.78
CA ILE A 12 -8.58 -3.45 12.90
C ILE A 12 -8.86 -3.95 11.49
N SER A 13 -9.49 -5.13 11.35
CA SER A 13 -9.85 -5.67 10.04
C SER A 13 -10.89 -4.81 9.33
N GLU A 14 -11.89 -4.29 10.05
CA GLU A 14 -12.91 -3.38 9.49
C GLU A 14 -12.31 -2.04 9.05
N GLN A 15 -11.30 -1.54 9.78
CA GLN A 15 -10.63 -0.27 9.50
C GLN A 15 -9.40 -0.42 8.60
N PHE A 16 -9.08 -1.64 8.15
CA PHE A 16 -7.81 -1.91 7.48
C PHE A 16 -7.61 -1.04 6.24
N SER A 17 -8.65 -0.81 5.43
CA SER A 17 -8.54 0.06 4.25
C SER A 17 -8.20 1.51 4.58
N GLU A 18 -8.71 2.04 5.70
CA GLU A 18 -8.39 3.39 6.16
C GLU A 18 -6.95 3.44 6.68
N ILE A 19 -6.56 2.46 7.50
CA ILE A 19 -5.21 2.33 8.03
C ILE A 19 -4.18 2.20 6.90
N ASP A 20 -4.44 1.32 5.93
CA ASP A 20 -3.57 1.11 4.77
C ASP A 20 -3.43 2.39 3.94
N SER A 21 -4.54 3.09 3.68
CA SER A 21 -4.53 4.37 2.98
C SER A 21 -3.70 5.42 3.71
N ASP A 22 -3.88 5.56 5.03
CA ASP A 22 -3.11 6.51 5.85
C ASP A 22 -1.61 6.18 5.82
N ILE A 23 -1.24 4.90 5.92
CA ILE A 23 0.16 4.45 5.83
C ILE A 23 0.76 4.81 4.47
N VAL A 24 0.03 4.59 3.38
CA VAL A 24 0.50 4.92 2.03
C VAL A 24 0.62 6.44 1.84
N MET A 25 -0.29 7.23 2.42
CA MET A 25 -0.22 8.70 2.39
C MET A 25 0.98 9.22 3.19
N ASP A 26 1.23 8.67 4.38
CA ASP A 26 2.40 8.98 5.20
C ASP A 26 3.70 8.67 4.43
N LEU A 27 3.76 7.51 3.77
CA LEU A 27 4.90 7.13 2.93
C LEU A 27 5.11 8.12 1.77
N ALA A 28 4.03 8.53 1.10
CA ALA A 28 4.10 9.52 0.03
C ALA A 28 4.61 10.89 0.51
N ALA A 29 4.21 11.32 1.70
CA ALA A 29 4.68 12.56 2.30
C ALA A 29 6.15 12.48 2.75
N ALA A 30 6.57 11.33 3.28
CA ALA A 30 7.91 11.13 3.84
C ALA A 30 8.97 10.74 2.80
N SER A 31 8.58 10.14 1.68
CA SER A 31 9.50 9.58 0.67
C SER A 31 9.30 10.23 -0.71
N PRO A 32 10.15 11.21 -1.08
CA PRO A 32 10.16 11.78 -2.42
C PRO A 32 10.41 10.74 -3.51
N GLU A 33 11.17 9.68 -3.19
CA GLU A 33 11.43 8.56 -4.09
C GLU A 33 10.15 7.80 -4.42
N TYR A 34 9.37 7.44 -3.41
CA TYR A 34 8.09 6.76 -3.59
C TYR A 34 7.09 7.65 -4.34
N ALA A 35 6.97 8.93 -3.96
CA ALA A 35 6.10 9.89 -4.66
C ALA A 35 6.45 10.02 -6.16
N LYS A 36 7.76 10.10 -6.48
CA LYS A 36 8.24 10.12 -7.87
C LYS A 36 7.89 8.83 -8.60
N LEU A 37 8.04 7.69 -7.94
CA LEU A 37 7.72 6.38 -8.52
C LEU A 37 6.24 6.26 -8.86
N LYS A 38 5.32 6.68 -7.96
CA LYS A 38 3.88 6.70 -8.26
C LYS A 38 3.55 7.65 -9.41
N ALA A 39 4.21 8.81 -9.49
CA ALA A 39 4.05 9.71 -10.63
C ALA A 39 4.51 9.08 -11.96
N GLN A 40 5.62 8.33 -11.96
CA GLN A 40 6.08 7.59 -13.14
C GLN A 40 5.07 6.52 -13.58
N MET A 41 4.47 5.81 -12.62
CA MET A 41 3.42 4.81 -12.92
C MET A 41 2.18 5.45 -13.55
N GLU A 42 1.70 6.57 -13.02
CA GLU A 42 0.54 7.28 -13.56
C GLU A 42 0.83 7.85 -14.95
N GLU A 43 2.03 8.38 -15.18
CA GLU A 43 2.43 8.84 -16.50
C GLU A 43 2.48 7.69 -17.52
N LEU A 44 3.00 6.53 -17.12
CA LEU A 44 3.07 5.36 -17.99
C LEU A 44 1.68 4.83 -18.35
N LYS A 45 0.74 4.82 -17.37
CA LYS A 45 -0.69 4.52 -17.61
C LYS A 45 -1.33 5.52 -18.56
N ARG A 46 -1.04 6.81 -18.41
CA ARG A 46 -1.57 7.88 -19.28
C ARG A 46 -1.08 7.74 -20.73
N GLN A 47 0.18 7.37 -20.91
CA GLN A 47 0.78 7.16 -22.22
C GLN A 47 0.33 5.84 -22.89
N ASN A 48 -0.05 4.84 -22.09
CA ASN A 48 -0.40 3.50 -22.57
C ASN A 48 -1.76 3.06 -22.00
N PRO A 49 -2.89 3.47 -22.61
CA PRO A 49 -4.23 3.17 -22.12
C PRO A 49 -4.53 1.68 -21.91
N VAL A 50 -3.83 0.80 -22.63
CA VAL A 50 -3.91 -0.67 -22.48
C VAL A 50 -3.56 -1.13 -21.06
N ILE A 51 -2.66 -0.42 -20.36
CA ILE A 51 -2.31 -0.71 -18.97
C ILE A 51 -3.54 -0.49 -18.07
N GLY A 52 -4.23 0.64 -18.24
CA GLY A 52 -5.47 0.92 -17.51
C GLY A 52 -6.56 -0.12 -17.80
N ALA A 53 -6.74 -0.47 -19.08
CA ALA A 53 -7.70 -1.51 -19.47
C ALA A 53 -7.39 -2.88 -18.84
N LEU A 54 -6.12 -3.26 -18.75
CA LEU A 54 -5.68 -4.50 -18.11
C LEU A 54 -5.95 -4.48 -16.60
N LEU A 55 -5.63 -3.38 -15.92
CA LEU A 55 -5.86 -3.23 -14.47
C LEU A 55 -7.35 -3.24 -14.11
N GLU A 56 -8.20 -2.69 -14.98
CA GLU A 56 -9.66 -2.72 -14.84
C GLU A 56 -10.27 -4.09 -15.15
N GLY A 57 -9.47 -5.06 -15.63
CA GLY A 57 -9.94 -6.39 -15.98
C GLY A 57 -10.86 -6.41 -17.20
N LYS A 58 -10.61 -5.53 -18.19
CA LYS A 58 -11.39 -5.49 -19.45
C LYS A 58 -11.11 -6.69 -20.36
N GLY A 59 -11.58 -7.86 -19.93
CA GLY A 59 -11.59 -9.09 -20.73
C GLY A 59 -10.24 -9.45 -21.36
N GLU A 60 -10.31 -10.04 -22.56
CA GLU A 60 -9.12 -10.38 -23.34
C GLU A 60 -8.51 -9.12 -23.99
N LEU A 61 -7.19 -8.99 -23.89
CA LEU A 61 -6.43 -7.89 -24.47
C LEU A 61 -5.26 -8.45 -25.30
N SER A 62 -5.02 -7.84 -26.46
CA SER A 62 -3.83 -8.07 -27.27
C SER A 62 -2.87 -6.88 -27.13
N PHE A 63 -1.57 -7.15 -27.10
CA PHE A 63 -0.54 -6.13 -26.94
C PHE A 63 0.33 -6.06 -28.20
N THR A 64 0.68 -4.84 -28.63
CA THR A 64 1.85 -4.65 -29.50
C THR A 64 3.15 -4.92 -28.75
N ALA A 65 4.27 -4.97 -29.46
CA ALA A 65 5.58 -5.11 -28.82
C ALA A 65 5.87 -3.93 -27.88
N GLU A 66 5.54 -2.71 -28.30
CA GLU A 66 5.72 -1.48 -27.52
C GLU A 66 4.84 -1.47 -26.27
N GLU A 67 3.57 -1.85 -26.41
CA GLU A 67 2.64 -1.96 -25.29
C GLU A 67 3.09 -3.01 -24.28
N HIS A 68 3.62 -4.14 -24.76
CA HIS A 68 4.17 -5.18 -23.90
C HIS A 68 5.42 -4.71 -23.13
N GLU A 69 6.30 -3.94 -23.78
CA GLU A 69 7.44 -3.32 -23.08
C GLU A 69 6.97 -2.31 -22.02
N ALA A 70 5.99 -1.46 -22.34
CA ALA A 70 5.40 -0.53 -21.38
C ALA A 70 4.76 -1.26 -20.19
N TRP A 71 4.08 -2.39 -20.42
CA TRP A 71 3.52 -3.21 -19.36
C TRP A 71 4.60 -3.81 -18.44
N LYS A 72 5.69 -4.34 -19.00
CA LYS A 72 6.81 -4.86 -18.20
C LYS A 72 7.41 -3.78 -17.32
N GLU A 73 7.58 -2.57 -17.84
CA GLU A 73 8.10 -1.45 -17.05
C GLU A 73 7.12 -1.04 -15.95
N PHE A 74 5.82 -0.99 -16.25
CA PHE A 74 4.79 -0.74 -15.25
C PHE A 74 4.83 -1.76 -14.11
N ILE A 75 4.94 -3.06 -14.41
CA ILE A 75 5.03 -4.12 -13.41
C ILE A 75 6.28 -3.97 -12.54
N ARG A 76 7.44 -3.60 -13.12
CA ARG A 76 8.66 -3.35 -12.33
C ARG A 76 8.48 -2.20 -11.34
N LEU A 77 7.87 -1.10 -11.79
CA LEU A 77 7.57 0.04 -10.92
C LEU A 77 6.56 -0.36 -9.85
N TYR A 78 5.49 -1.07 -10.21
CA TYR A 78 4.49 -1.59 -9.28
C TYR A 78 5.11 -2.46 -8.18
N MET A 79 5.95 -3.45 -8.54
CA MET A 79 6.61 -4.30 -7.55
C MET A 79 7.54 -3.51 -6.62
N ARG A 80 8.19 -2.46 -7.13
CA ARG A 80 9.02 -1.59 -6.30
C ARG A 80 8.17 -0.73 -5.34
N ALA A 81 7.05 -0.18 -5.81
CA ALA A 81 6.08 0.50 -4.94
C ALA A 81 5.56 -0.44 -3.84
N ASP A 82 5.09 -1.63 -4.21
CA ASP A 82 4.55 -2.64 -3.28
C ASP A 82 5.59 -3.04 -2.22
N ASN A 83 6.86 -3.20 -2.60
CA ASN A 83 7.93 -3.47 -1.63
C ASN A 83 8.11 -2.33 -0.62
N MET A 84 8.10 -1.07 -1.08
CA MET A 84 8.23 0.10 -0.20
C MET A 84 7.01 0.25 0.73
N GLU A 85 5.80 0.05 0.19
CA GLU A 85 4.55 0.07 0.95
C GLU A 85 4.56 -1.01 2.05
N ARG A 86 4.94 -2.26 1.72
CA ARG A 86 5.05 -3.37 2.68
C ARG A 86 6.11 -3.15 3.75
N GLU A 87 7.27 -2.64 3.38
CA GLU A 87 8.33 -2.29 4.32
C GLU A 87 7.84 -1.20 5.29
N HIS A 88 7.12 -0.19 4.78
CA HIS A 88 6.56 0.87 5.59
C HIS A 88 5.47 0.36 6.56
N ILE A 89 4.57 -0.50 6.09
CA ILE A 89 3.56 -1.18 6.93
C ILE A 89 4.24 -1.98 8.03
N TYR A 90 5.30 -2.74 7.72
CA TYR A 90 6.04 -3.53 8.70
C TYR A 90 6.59 -2.64 9.83
N PHE A 91 7.26 -1.54 9.49
CA PHE A 91 7.80 -0.62 10.49
C PHE A 91 6.71 0.10 11.29
N ARG A 92 5.63 0.54 10.64
CA ARG A 92 4.50 1.19 11.30
C ARG A 92 3.85 0.26 12.33
N GLY A 93 3.61 -1.00 11.97
CA GLY A 93 3.08 -2.00 12.88
C GLY A 93 3.95 -2.21 14.13
N HIS A 94 5.27 -2.21 13.97
CA HIS A 94 6.20 -2.28 15.11
C HIS A 94 6.14 -1.04 16.01
N ALA A 95 6.12 0.15 15.40
CA ALA A 95 6.03 1.41 16.13
C ALA A 95 4.72 1.52 16.92
N ASP A 96 3.59 1.22 16.28
CA ASP A 96 2.26 1.28 16.88
C ASP A 96 2.09 0.21 17.98
N GLY A 97 2.58 -1.02 17.73
CA GLY A 97 2.61 -2.09 18.73
C GLY A 97 3.45 -1.72 19.96
N PHE A 98 4.63 -1.15 19.76
CA PHE A 98 5.48 -0.69 20.86
C PHE A 98 4.83 0.47 21.64
N ALA A 99 4.20 1.42 20.94
CA ALA A 99 3.46 2.52 21.56
C ALA A 99 2.27 2.00 22.38
N TYR A 100 1.54 1.00 21.88
CA TYR A 100 0.46 0.34 22.60
C TYR A 100 0.95 -0.34 23.89
N LEU A 101 2.03 -1.14 23.80
CA LEU A 101 2.62 -1.81 24.97
C LEU A 101 3.06 -0.81 26.06
N LYS A 102 3.62 0.34 25.66
CA LYS A 102 3.92 1.44 26.59
C LYS A 102 2.66 1.98 27.25
N LYS A 103 1.62 2.24 26.46
CA LYS A 103 0.36 2.83 26.93
C LYS A 103 -0.34 1.97 27.98
N ILE A 104 -0.27 0.64 27.85
CA ILE A 104 -0.89 -0.30 28.82
C ILE A 104 0.03 -0.65 30.00
N GLY A 105 1.23 -0.08 30.08
CA GLY A 105 2.19 -0.39 31.14
C GLY A 105 2.75 -1.82 31.07
N ALA A 106 2.82 -2.42 29.87
CA ALA A 106 3.34 -3.77 29.71
C ALA A 106 4.86 -3.86 29.96
N PHE A 107 5.57 -2.74 29.84
CA PHE A 107 6.97 -2.64 30.22
C PHE A 107 7.07 -2.33 31.71
N LYS A 108 7.73 -3.21 32.47
CA LYS A 108 8.17 -2.87 33.83
C LYS A 108 9.28 -1.82 33.71
N THR A 109 9.08 -0.64 34.29
CA THR A 109 10.16 0.27 34.61
C THR A 109 10.86 -0.29 35.85
N GLU A 110 12.10 -0.74 35.70
CA GLU A 110 13.01 -1.00 36.83
C GLU A 110 13.38 0.29 37.57
#